data_AF-A0A1Y4R629-F1
#
_entry.id   AF-A0A1Y4R629-F1
#
_cell.length_a   1.000
_cell.length_b   1.000
_cell.length_c   1.000
_cell.angle_alpha   90.00
_cell.angle_beta   90.00
_cell.angle_gamma   90.00
#
_symmetry.space_group_name_H-M   'P 1'
#
loop_
_entity.id
_entity.type
_entity.pdbx_description
1 polymer ?
#
loop_
_entity_poly.entity_id
_entity_poly.type
_entity_poly.pdbx_seq_one_letter_code
_entity_poly.pdbx_strand_id
1 'polypeptide(L)'
;MLLLKGEKRSIVMSIVSSDDVEFTISTATVEMTKGCKSISSIPCTISEHDISFSIDTNDYDTGYYDIVVTFSIGPEILKRKKEIQIVC
;
A
#
# COMPACT_ATOMS: atom_id res chain seq x y z
N MET A 1 10.74 0.00 -4.70
CA MET A 1 11.28 -0.53 -3.43
C MET A 1 11.78 -1.92 -3.71
N LEU A 2 12.98 -2.27 -3.27
CA LEU A 2 13.54 -3.60 -3.47
C LEU A 2 13.30 -4.47 -2.23
N LEU A 3 12.81 -5.69 -2.43
CA LEU A 3 12.55 -6.69 -1.39
C LEU A 3 13.20 -8.02 -1.77
N LEU A 4 13.69 -8.78 -0.79
CA LEU A 4 14.19 -10.13 -1.02
C LEU A 4 13.06 -11.15 -0.97
N LYS A 5 13.13 -12.18 -1.80
CA LYS A 5 12.19 -13.31 -1.76
C LYS A 5 12.27 -13.98 -0.39
N GLY A 6 11.12 -14.11 0.26
CA GLY A 6 11.00 -14.62 1.63
C GLY A 6 11.05 -13.54 2.71
N GLU A 7 11.29 -12.27 2.36
CA GLU A 7 11.13 -11.13 3.26
C GLU A 7 9.66 -10.91 3.60
N LYS A 8 9.38 -10.69 4.89
CA LYS A 8 8.15 -10.09 5.36
C LYS A 8 8.43 -8.64 5.76
N ARG A 9 7.78 -7.69 5.08
CA ARG A 9 8.00 -6.26 5.25
C ARG A 9 6.73 -5.55 5.70
N SER A 10 6.80 -4.92 6.87
CA SER A 10 5.77 -3.97 7.31
C SER A 10 6.02 -2.59 6.71
N ILE A 11 4.95 -1.95 6.27
CA ILE A 11 4.96 -0.63 5.64
C ILE A 11 3.93 0.25 6.34
N VAL A 12 4.33 1.50 6.59
CA VAL A 12 3.44 2.56 7.07
C VAL A 12 3.45 3.67 6.02
N MET A 13 2.27 4.02 5.53
CA MET A 13 2.05 5.19 4.68
C MET A 13 1.37 6.27 5.52
N SER A 14 2.11 7.34 5.81
CA SER A 14 1.58 8.52 6.48
C SER A 14 1.03 9.50 5.45
N ILE A 15 -0.20 9.97 5.69
CA ILE A 15 -0.82 11.02 4.91
C ILE A 15 -0.63 12.33 5.67
N VAL A 16 -0.18 13.37 4.97
CA VAL A 16 0.08 14.68 5.56
C VAL A 16 -0.64 15.72 4.70
N SER A 17 -1.41 16.59 5.37
CA SER A 17 -2.02 17.76 4.74
C SER A 17 -0.97 18.86 4.63
N SER A 18 -0.86 19.51 3.47
CA SER A 18 0.02 20.67 3.31
C SER A 18 -0.47 21.89 4.09
N ASP A 19 -1.76 21.94 4.38
CA ASP A 19 -2.46 23.11 4.89
C ASP A 19 -2.78 22.96 6.40
N ASP A 20 -2.18 21.96 7.07
CA ASP A 20 -2.40 21.61 8.49
C ASP A 20 -3.88 21.48 8.88
N VAL A 21 -4.73 21.11 7.91
CA VAL A 21 -6.16 20.87 8.13
C VAL A 21 -6.34 19.49 8.75
N GLU A 22 -7.15 19.41 9.82
CA GLU A 22 -7.55 18.13 10.39
C GLU A 22 -8.36 17.32 9.39
N PHE A 23 -8.02 16.04 9.24
CA PHE A 23 -8.74 15.12 8.38
C PHE A 23 -8.83 13.72 9.00
N THR A 24 -9.68 12.88 8.44
CA THR A 24 -9.81 11.49 8.87
C THR A 24 -9.87 10.60 7.65
N ILE A 25 -9.10 9.52 7.67
CA ILE A 25 -9.15 8.48 6.65
C ILE A 25 -10.31 7.56 7.01
N SER A 26 -11.35 7.54 6.19
CA SER A 26 -12.57 6.77 6.47
C SER A 26 -12.49 5.33 5.97
N THR A 27 -11.83 5.11 4.83
CA THR A 27 -11.60 3.77 4.27
C THR A 27 -10.22 3.69 3.63
N ALA A 28 -9.67 2.48 3.58
CA ALA A 28 -8.42 2.20 2.89
C ALA A 28 -8.43 0.76 2.34
N THR A 29 -7.89 0.58 1.14
CA THR A 29 -7.61 -0.71 0.54
C THR A 29 -6.19 -0.72 -0.01
N VAL A 30 -5.53 -1.87 0.07
CA VAL A 30 -4.19 -2.08 -0.46
C VAL A 30 -4.24 -3.27 -1.40
N GLU A 31 -3.81 -3.07 -2.63
CA GLU A 31 -3.76 -4.11 -3.66
C GLU A 31 -2.33 -4.27 -4.16
N MET A 32 -1.91 -5.51 -4.37
CA MET A 32 -0.74 -5.81 -5.17
C MET A 32 -1.20 -6.07 -6.60
N THR A 33 -0.54 -5.45 -7.56
CA THR A 33 -0.80 -5.63 -8.98
C THR A 33 0.48 -6.01 -9.71
N LYS A 34 0.34 -6.77 -10.81
CA LYS A 34 1.42 -7.08 -11.75
C LYS A 34 0.96 -6.66 -13.15
N GLY A 35 1.51 -5.56 -13.65
CA GLY A 35 0.94 -4.86 -14.81
C GLY A 35 -0.46 -4.33 -14.49
N CYS A 36 -1.45 -4.62 -15.34
CA CYS A 36 -2.84 -4.15 -15.14
C CYS A 36 -3.73 -5.11 -14.34
N LYS A 37 -3.18 -6.20 -13.79
CA LYS A 37 -3.95 -7.21 -13.06
C LYS A 37 -3.72 -7.09 -11.57
N SER A 38 -4.81 -6.96 -10.80
CA SER A 38 -4.80 -7.17 -9.35
C SER A 38 -4.57 -8.65 -9.08
N ILE A 39 -3.55 -8.95 -8.28
CA ILE A 39 -3.15 -10.33 -7.96
C ILE A 39 -3.44 -10.68 -6.51
N SER A 40 -3.49 -9.69 -5.62
CA SER A 40 -3.86 -9.89 -4.22
C SER A 40 -4.38 -8.59 -3.60
N SER A 41 -5.28 -8.76 -2.62
CA SER A 41 -5.66 -7.71 -1.68
C SER A 41 -4.92 -7.95 -0.37
N ILE A 42 -4.30 -6.91 0.16
CA ILE A 42 -3.48 -6.95 1.37
C ILE A 42 -4.29 -6.28 2.49
N PRO A 43 -4.56 -6.98 3.61
CA PRO A 43 -5.19 -6.37 4.76
C PRO A 43 -4.37 -5.18 5.27
N CYS A 44 -5.05 -4.07 5.55
CA CYS A 44 -4.45 -2.88 6.10
C CYS A 44 -5.20 -2.39 7.34
N THR A 45 -4.52 -1.59 8.15
CA THR A 45 -5.08 -0.93 9.33
C THR A 45 -4.88 0.56 9.22
N ILE A 46 -5.94 1.31 9.48
CA ILE A 46 -5.92 2.77 9.58
C ILE A 46 -5.70 3.13 11.04
N SER A 47 -4.73 4.01 11.32
CA SER A 47 -4.49 4.58 12.63
C SER A 47 -4.29 6.07 12.46
N GLU A 48 -5.31 6.86 12.81
CA GLU A 48 -5.33 8.32 12.59
C GLU A 48 -5.02 8.69 11.12
N HIS A 49 -3.81 9.17 10.85
CA HIS A 49 -3.33 9.59 9.53
C HIS A 49 -2.44 8.56 8.83
N ASP A 50 -2.28 7.37 9.42
CA ASP A 50 -1.43 6.30 8.92
C ASP A 50 -2.25 5.14 8.36
N ILE A 51 -1.79 4.59 7.24
CA ILE A 51 -2.24 3.32 6.68
C ILE A 51 -1.09 2.33 6.77
N SER A 52 -1.27 1.29 7.58
CA SER A 52 -0.25 0.26 7.80
C SER A 52 -0.67 -1.06 7.19
N PHE A 53 0.29 -1.78 6.62
CA PHE A 53 0.07 -3.11 6.05
C PHE A 53 1.38 -3.90 6.01
N SER A 54 1.30 -5.21 5.80
CA SER A 54 2.48 -6.08 5.71
C SER A 54 2.44 -6.93 4.44
N ILE A 55 3.59 -7.04 3.81
CA ILE A 55 3.79 -7.85 2.61
C ILE A 55 4.61 -9.07 3.01
N ASP A 56 4.13 -10.26 2.69
CA ASP A 56 4.93 -11.48 2.73
C ASP A 56 5.33 -11.83 1.30
N THR A 57 6.61 -11.72 0.97
CA THR A 57 7.08 -11.99 -0.40
C THR A 57 7.11 -13.48 -0.75
N ASN A 58 6.90 -14.39 0.21
CA ASN A 58 6.77 -15.83 -0.09
C ASN A 58 5.61 -16.11 -1.05
N ASP A 59 4.56 -15.30 -1.02
CA ASP A 59 3.36 -15.48 -1.84
C ASP A 59 3.53 -14.99 -3.29
N TYR A 60 4.67 -14.37 -3.63
CA TYR A 60 4.88 -13.72 -4.94
C TYR A 60 6.18 -14.14 -5.62
N ASP A 61 6.15 -14.42 -6.92
CA ASP A 61 7.37 -14.66 -7.69
C ASP A 61 8.31 -13.44 -7.71
N THR A 62 9.55 -13.66 -8.14
CA THR A 62 10.45 -12.54 -8.43
C THR A 62 9.95 -11.71 -9.61
N GLY A 63 10.31 -10.42 -9.62
CA GLY A 63 9.94 -9.48 -10.66
C GLY A 63 9.37 -8.18 -10.11
N TYR A 64 8.72 -7.42 -11.00
CA TYR A 64 8.16 -6.12 -10.70
C TYR A 64 6.67 -6.19 -10.40
N TYR A 65 6.29 -5.46 -9.37
CA TYR A 65 4.93 -5.35 -8.85
C TYR A 65 4.65 -3.91 -8.49
N ASP A 66 3.37 -3.61 -8.35
CA ASP A 66 2.89 -2.32 -7.92
C ASP A 66 1.96 -2.49 -6.74
N ILE A 67 2.28 -1.79 -5.65
CA ILE A 67 1.31 -1.57 -4.59
C ILE A 67 0.45 -0.38 -4.97
N VAL A 68 -0.83 -0.59 -4.83
CA VAL A 68 -1.84 0.43 -5.03
C VAL A 68 -2.60 0.58 -3.71
N VAL A 69 -2.43 1.74 -3.07
CA VAL A 69 -3.21 2.13 -1.89
C VAL A 69 -4.31 3.06 -2.36
N THR A 70 -5.57 2.70 -2.11
CA THR A 70 -6.74 3.55 -2.36
C THR A 70 -7.36 3.89 -1.02
N PHE A 71 -7.63 5.16 -0.75
CA PHE A 71 -8.18 5.60 0.52
C PHE A 71 -9.11 6.79 0.36
N SER A 72 -9.99 7.00 1.32
CA SER A 72 -10.96 8.09 1.29
C SER A 72 -10.78 9.08 2.45
N ILE A 73 -10.90 10.36 2.12
CA ILE A 73 -10.91 11.47 3.07
C ILE A 73 -12.15 12.30 2.78
N GLY A 74 -13.11 12.32 3.70
CA GLY A 74 -14.43 12.92 3.43
C GLY A 74 -15.08 12.30 2.17
N PRO A 75 -15.52 13.12 1.18
CA PRO A 75 -16.09 12.62 -0.07
C PRO A 75 -15.04 12.23 -1.12
N GLU A 76 -13.76 12.51 -0.89
CA GLU A 76 -12.71 12.29 -1.87
C GLU A 76 -12.14 10.87 -1.80
N ILE A 77 -11.85 10.28 -2.97
CA ILE A 77 -11.17 9.00 -3.10
C ILE A 77 -9.83 9.25 -3.78
N LEU A 78 -8.76 8.92 -3.06
CA LEU A 78 -7.38 9.14 -3.47
C LEU A 78 -6.70 7.80 -3.73
N LYS A 79 -5.74 7.81 -4.66
CA LYS A 79 -5.00 6.61 -5.06
C LYS A 79 -3.52 6.89 -5.14
N ARG A 80 -2.71 6.04 -4.51
CA ARG A 80 -1.25 6.13 -4.52
C ARG A 80 -0.64 4.81 -4.97
N LYS A 81 0.34 4.91 -5.87
CA LYS A 81 1.03 3.79 -6.48
C LYS A 81 2.48 3.78 -6.03
N LYS A 82 3.02 2.61 -5.69
CA LYS A 82 4.44 2.41 -5.38
C LYS A 82 4.96 1.14 -6.04
N GLU A 83 5.98 1.28 -6.87
CA GLU A 83 6.67 0.15 -7.49
C GLU A 83 7.49 -0.64 -6.47
N ILE A 84 7.44 -1.96 -6.61
CA ILE A 84 8.21 -2.95 -5.87
C ILE A 84 8.92 -3.87 -6.84
N GLN A 85 10.14 -4.24 -6.50
CA GLN A 85 10.89 -5.30 -7.14
C GLN A 85 11.20 -6.38 -6.11
N ILE A 86 10.80 -7.62 -6.38
CA ILE A 86 11.15 -8.79 -5.58
C ILE A 86 12.30 -9.51 -6.29
N VAL A 87 13.42 -9.71 -5.60
CA VAL A 87 14.62 -10.37 -6.12
C VAL A 87 15.01 -11.58 -5.27
N CYS A 88 15.85 -12.47 -5.79
CA CYS A 88 16.40 -13.61 -5.05
C CYS A 88 17.46 -13.19 -4.03
#